data_AF-A0A3N5VT86-F1
#
_entry.id   AF-A0A3N5VT86-F1
#
_cell.length_a   1.000
_cell.length_b   1.000
_cell.length_c   1.000
_cell.angle_alpha   90.00
_cell.angle_beta   90.00
_cell.angle_gamma   90.00
#
_symmetry.space_group_name_H-M   'P 1'
#
loop_
_entity.id
_entity.type
_entity.pdbx_description
1 polymer ?
#
loop_
_entity_poly.entity_id
_entity_poly.type
_entity_poly.pdbx_seq_one_letter_code
_entity_poly.pdbx_strand_id
1 'polypeptide(L)'
;MRPAILSGPCWICQDENPLKSGFLQTLDFHLPPHLEASEPPEARGLSRDQVRLMVSDAACDCIVHGQFRQLPEFLQPGDLLVINTSGTQNAAV
;
A
#
# COMPACT_ATOMS: atom_id res chain seq x y z
N MET A 1 -27.34 -28.72 6.95
CA MET A 1 -27.21 -27.93 5.70
C MET A 1 -25.84 -27.26 5.70
N ARG A 2 -24.93 -27.69 4.81
CA ARG A 2 -23.60 -27.09 4.61
C ARG A 2 -23.71 -26.06 3.46
N PRO A 3 -23.07 -24.88 3.52
CA PRO A 3 -23.07 -23.98 2.38
C PRO A 3 -22.21 -24.58 1.27
N ALA A 4 -22.74 -24.56 0.05
CA ALA A 4 -22.00 -24.93 -1.14
C ALA A 4 -20.94 -23.84 -1.40
N ILE A 5 -19.69 -24.15 -1.06
CA ILE A 5 -18.54 -23.44 -1.61
C ILE A 5 -18.58 -23.73 -3.11
N LEU A 6 -18.77 -22.68 -3.91
CA LEU A 6 -18.66 -22.73 -5.36
C LEU A 6 -17.30 -23.33 -5.71
N SER A 7 -17.30 -24.61 -6.10
CA SER A 7 -16.14 -25.33 -6.63
C SER A 7 -15.89 -24.91 -8.08
N GLY A 8 -15.71 -23.61 -8.29
CA GLY A 8 -15.18 -23.03 -9.52
C GLY A 8 -13.73 -22.61 -9.30
N PRO A 9 -12.87 -22.64 -10.32
CA PRO A 9 -11.49 -22.20 -10.17
C PRO A 9 -11.47 -20.70 -9.79
N CYS A 10 -10.69 -20.35 -8.77
CA CYS A 10 -10.50 -18.97 -8.34
C CYS A 10 -9.98 -18.13 -9.51
N TRP A 11 -10.79 -17.23 -10.07
CA TRP A 11 -10.42 -16.39 -11.21
C TRP A 11 -9.22 -15.47 -10.94
N ILE A 12 -8.90 -15.21 -9.66
CA ILE A 12 -7.72 -14.44 -9.23
C ILE A 12 -6.42 -15.26 -9.37
N CYS A 13 -6.48 -16.56 -9.06
CA CYS A 13 -5.32 -17.45 -8.97
C CYS A 13 -5.00 -18.24 -10.26
N GLN A 14 -5.77 -18.07 -11.34
CA GLN A 14 -5.53 -18.82 -12.58
C GLN A 14 -4.37 -18.21 -13.40
N ASP A 15 -3.45 -19.04 -13.87
CA ASP A 15 -2.26 -18.63 -14.64
C ASP A 15 -2.59 -18.18 -16.08
N GLU A 16 -3.72 -18.62 -16.63
CA GLU A 16 -4.17 -18.36 -18.01
C GLU A 16 -4.86 -16.99 -18.21
N ASN A 17 -4.62 -15.99 -17.35
CA ASN A 17 -5.23 -14.66 -17.54
C ASN A 17 -4.38 -13.83 -18.52
N PRO A 18 -4.86 -13.58 -19.76
CA PRO A 18 -4.11 -12.83 -20.79
C PRO A 18 -3.84 -11.37 -20.41
N LEU A 19 -4.51 -10.85 -19.37
CA LEU A 19 -4.24 -9.52 -18.81
C LEU A 19 -3.02 -9.49 -17.87
N LYS A 20 -2.51 -10.65 -17.38
CA LYS A 20 -1.41 -10.67 -16.41
C LYS A 20 -0.08 -10.23 -17.00
N SER A 21 0.28 -10.68 -18.21
CA SER A 21 1.65 -10.46 -18.73
C SER A 21 1.95 -8.99 -19.04
N GLY A 22 1.11 -8.32 -19.83
CA GLY A 22 1.32 -6.90 -20.19
C GLY A 22 1.09 -5.91 -19.04
N PHE A 23 0.16 -6.23 -18.13
CA PHE A 23 -0.10 -5.39 -16.96
C PHE A 23 1.05 -5.47 -15.95
N LEU A 24 1.61 -6.65 -15.68
CA LEU A 24 2.74 -6.78 -14.77
C LEU A 24 3.99 -6.08 -15.29
N GLN A 25 4.22 -6.08 -16.61
CA GLN A 25 5.31 -5.30 -17.21
C GLN A 25 5.14 -3.79 -17.04
N THR A 26 3.90 -3.29 -17.02
CA THR A 26 3.61 -1.84 -16.87
C THR A 26 3.85 -1.36 -15.43
N LEU A 27 3.76 -2.27 -14.46
CA LEU A 27 4.00 -1.97 -13.04
C LEU A 27 5.45 -2.24 -12.60
N ASP A 28 6.28 -2.81 -13.48
CA ASP A 28 7.66 -3.13 -13.15
C ASP A 28 8.53 -1.86 -13.10
N PHE A 29 9.37 -1.75 -12.07
CA PHE A 29 10.33 -0.67 -11.92
C PHE A 29 11.57 -1.16 -11.18
N HIS A 30 12.73 -0.60 -11.51
CA HIS A 30 13.97 -0.96 -10.83
C HIS A 30 14.05 -0.26 -9.46
N LEU A 31 13.97 -1.04 -8.38
CA LEU A 31 14.22 -0.60 -7.01
C LEU A 31 15.63 -1.00 -6.55
N PRO A 32 16.57 -0.05 -6.41
CA PRO A 32 17.87 -0.35 -5.82
C PRO A 32 17.72 -0.93 -4.39
N PRO A 33 18.41 -2.04 -4.05
CA PRO A 33 18.22 -2.72 -2.76
C PRO A 33 18.45 -1.85 -1.52
N HIS A 34 19.30 -0.83 -1.62
CA HIS A 34 19.60 0.07 -0.50
C HIS A 34 18.49 1.11 -0.22
N LEU A 35 17.49 1.24 -1.11
CA LEU A 35 16.31 2.09 -0.90
C LEU A 35 15.16 1.33 -0.24
N GLU A 36 15.27 0.01 -0.10
CA GLU A 36 14.33 -0.78 0.69
C GLU A 36 14.54 -0.49 2.18
N ALA A 37 13.46 -0.14 2.87
CA ALA A 37 13.51 0.05 4.31
C ALA A 37 13.52 -1.32 5.01
N SER A 38 14.69 -1.73 5.51
CA SER A 38 14.86 -2.99 6.24
C SER A 38 14.36 -2.94 7.69
N GLU A 39 14.22 -1.73 8.24
CA GLU A 39 13.84 -1.50 9.63
C GLU A 39 12.96 -0.25 9.77
N PRO A 40 12.12 -0.17 10.81
CA PRO A 40 11.29 1.00 11.05
C PRO A 40 12.14 2.25 11.34
N PRO A 41 11.59 3.46 11.15
CA PRO A 41 12.31 4.72 11.36
C PRO A 41 12.91 4.85 12.78
N GLU A 42 12.29 4.27 13.80
CA GLU A 42 12.77 4.35 15.19
C GLU A 42 14.10 3.64 15.41
N ALA A 43 14.39 2.56 14.68
CA ALA A 43 15.68 1.88 14.73
C ALA A 43 16.83 2.78 14.24
N ARG A 44 16.50 3.77 13.41
CA ARG A 44 17.42 4.79 12.89
C ARG A 44 17.38 6.10 13.71
N GLY A 45 16.68 6.12 14.85
CA GLY A 45 16.57 7.29 15.73
C GLY A 45 15.58 8.37 15.27
N LEU A 46 14.71 8.06 14.31
CA LEU A 46 13.67 8.97 13.82
C LEU A 46 12.32 8.67 14.47
N SER A 47 11.53 9.70 14.75
CA SER A 47 10.12 9.49 15.09
C SER A 47 9.32 9.08 13.84
N ARG A 48 8.17 8.41 14.01
CA ARG A 48 7.35 7.93 12.89
C ARG A 48 6.89 9.04 11.94
N ASP A 49 6.66 10.23 12.45
CA ASP A 49 6.18 11.39 11.70
C ASP A 49 7.31 12.17 10.99
N GLN A 50 8.58 11.81 11.23
CA GLN A 50 9.75 12.37 10.54
C GLN A 50 10.08 11.66 9.22
N VAL A 51 9.35 10.61 8.84
CA VAL A 51 9.56 9.94 7.54
C VAL A 51 9.18 10.84 6.37
N ARG A 52 9.75 10.57 5.19
CA ARG A 52 9.43 11.28 3.95
C ARG A 52 7.98 10.99 3.53
N LEU A 53 7.30 12.02 3.03
CA LEU A 53 5.99 11.95 2.39
C LEU A 53 6.15 12.34 0.92
N MET A 54 5.62 11.53 0.01
CA MET A 54 5.48 11.87 -1.41
C MET A 54 4.00 12.14 -1.68
N VAL A 55 3.70 13.33 -2.20
CA VAL A 55 2.35 13.72 -2.60
C VAL A 55 2.35 13.84 -4.13
N SER A 56 1.51 13.06 -4.79
CA SER A 56 1.30 13.12 -6.24
C SER A 56 -0.10 13.65 -6.51
N ASP A 57 -0.20 14.75 -7.25
CA ASP A 57 -1.48 15.27 -7.74
C ASP A 57 -1.65 14.89 -9.22
N ALA A 58 -2.66 14.04 -9.46
CA ALA A 58 -2.95 13.48 -10.77
C ALA A 58 -3.60 14.48 -11.73
N ALA A 59 -4.18 15.57 -11.24
CA ALA A 59 -4.83 16.57 -12.09
C ALA A 59 -3.80 17.50 -12.77
N CYS A 60 -2.72 17.81 -12.07
CA CYS A 60 -1.61 18.66 -12.56
C CYS A 60 -0.39 17.87 -13.05
N ASP A 61 -0.35 16.54 -12.86
CA ASP A 61 0.84 15.71 -13.05
C ASP A 61 2.06 16.23 -12.25
N CYS A 62 1.83 16.55 -10.98
CA CYS A 62 2.84 17.19 -10.14
C CYS A 62 3.18 16.39 -8.87
N ILE A 63 4.46 16.41 -8.48
CA ILE A 63 5.01 15.70 -7.32
C ILE A 63 5.54 16.71 -6.31
N VAL A 64 5.12 16.58 -5.06
CA VAL A 64 5.61 17.36 -3.92
C VAL A 64 6.27 16.41 -2.90
N HIS A 65 7.43 16.83 -2.39
CA HIS A 65 8.13 16.13 -1.32
C HIS A 65 7.95 16.87 0.00
N GLY A 66 7.58 16.13 1.04
CA GLY A 66 7.45 16.65 2.41
C GLY A 66 7.85 15.61 3.45
N GLN A 67 7.43 15.84 4.68
CA GLN A 67 7.52 14.89 5.79
C GLN A 67 6.11 14.49 6.25
N PHE A 68 5.98 13.32 6.85
CA PHE A 68 4.67 12.78 7.26
C PHE A 68 3.94 13.67 8.27
N ARG A 69 4.67 14.37 9.15
CA ARG A 69 4.11 15.39 10.06
C ARG A 69 3.37 16.54 9.35
N GLN A 70 3.61 16.75 8.05
CA GLN A 70 2.96 17.76 7.22
C GLN A 70 1.72 17.22 6.51
N LEU A 71 1.33 15.95 6.71
CA LEU A 71 0.11 15.39 6.13
C LEU A 71 -1.13 16.29 6.30
N PRO A 72 -1.36 16.95 7.45
CA PRO A 72 -2.50 17.86 7.60
C PRO A 72 -2.51 19.04 6.62
N GLU A 73 -1.37 19.46 6.07
CA GLU A 73 -1.27 20.55 5.09
C GLU A 73 -1.87 20.16 3.72
N PHE A 74 -2.04 18.86 3.47
CA PHE A 74 -2.57 18.30 2.21
C PHE A 74 -4.02 17.78 2.34
N LEU A 75 -4.64 17.96 3.50
CA LEU A 75 -6.04 17.57 3.74
C LEU A 75 -6.93 18.82 3.77
N GLN A 76 -8.15 18.69 3.27
CA GLN A 76 -9.16 19.72 3.34
C GLN A 76 -10.15 19.45 4.47
N PRO A 77 -10.76 20.50 5.05
CA PRO A 77 -11.88 20.33 5.96
C PRO A 77 -13.00 19.51 5.29
N GLY A 78 -13.42 18.43 5.95
CA GLY A 78 -14.41 17.49 5.41
C GLY A 78 -13.81 16.17 4.89
N ASP A 79 -12.49 16.09 4.72
CA ASP A 79 -11.82 14.83 4.40
C ASP A 79 -11.93 13.83 5.54
N LEU A 80 -12.11 12.55 5.18
CA LEU A 80 -12.21 11.44 6.13
C LEU A 80 -10.94 10.57 6.07
N LEU A 81 -10.21 10.53 7.18
CA LEU A 81 -9.09 9.60 7.33
C LEU A 81 -9.61 8.25 7.86
N VAL A 82 -9.56 7.22 7.02
CA VAL A 82 -9.92 5.84 7.41
C VAL A 82 -8.66 5.11 7.84
N ILE A 83 -8.59 4.75 9.12
CA ILE A 83 -7.47 3.99 9.68
C ILE A 83 -7.83 2.51 9.68
N ASN A 84 -6.94 1.68 9.13
CA ASN A 84 -7.06 0.23 9.23
C ASN A 84 -6.52 -0.25 10.57
N THR A 85 -7.39 -0.82 11.39
CA THR A 85 -7.01 -1.51 12.64
C THR A 85 -7.30 -3.00 12.46
N SER A 86 -6.26 -3.78 12.19
CA SER A 86 -6.37 -5.24 12.10
C SER A 86 -5.91 -5.90 13.40
N GLY A 87 -6.65 -6.92 13.83
CA GLY A 87 -6.27 -7.78 14.95
C GLY A 87 -5.81 -9.14 14.43
N THR A 88 -4.80 -9.72 15.08
CA THR A 88 -4.45 -11.12 14.86
C THR A 88 -5.50 -12.00 15.53
N GLN A 89 -6.18 -12.86 14.76
CA GLN A 89 -7.03 -13.91 15.34
C GLN A 89 -6.19 -15.13 15.71
N ASN A 90 -6.49 -15.72 16.87
CA ASN A 90 -5.85 -16.96 17.29
C ASN A 90 -6.17 -18.09 16.30
N ALA A 91 -5.14 -18.87 15.97
CA ALA A 91 -5.30 -20.04 15.10
C ALA A 91 -5.83 -21.29 15.83
N ALA A 92 -5.88 -21.27 17.17
CA ALA A 92 -6.45 -22.32 18.02
C ALA A 92 -6.77 -21.79 19.44
N VAL A 93 -7.57 -22.55 20.21
CA VAL A 93 -7.88 -22.34 21.64
C VAL A 93 -7.26 -23.45 22.47
#